data_AF-A0A8V5G8J0-F1
#
_entry.id   AF-A0A8V5G8J0-F1
#
_cell.length_a   1.000
_cell.length_b   1.000
_cell.length_c   1.000
_cell.angle_alpha   90.00
_cell.angle_beta   90.00
_cell.angle_gamma   90.00
#
_symmetry.space_group_name_H-M   'P 1'
#
loop_
_entity.id
_entity.type
_entity.pdbx_description
1 polymer ?
#
loop_
_entity_poly.entity_id
_entity_poly.type
_entity_poly.pdbx_seq_one_letter_code
_entity_poly.pdbx_strand_id
1 'polypeptide(L)'
;MRSYQLPKHPPQPPALPSALNSHVRRGARRLRGTAPWRKLSAMWRLVRAGAARLAAAGAPAAPLGGHGGWYEWCSQSPPVHWAEGCLTAVQASAGLPWWAAIACGAALLRTAVTLPLAAHQCRLLAQLENLQPEIKNLAERLRYEVSVRGKQLGWSEKVARFHYKKSLRRIITELYIRDNCHPFKATLLVWVQVPMWICVSLALRNCSVGATGSEVQEQFSAGGALWFTDLTAPDSTWILPVSLGLVNLLIVEISAAQKMKVSRFQKIITNFFRVVSVVMIPVAATVPSSMALYWLCSSFVGLSHNLLLRSPAFRRLCWIPRTKSETDTPYRDILSTLATRYSFKK
;
A
#
# COMPACT_ATOMS: atom_id res chain seq x y z
N MET A 1 -9.70 50.81 -37.43
CA MET A 1 -9.59 49.84 -36.32
C MET A 1 -9.87 48.44 -36.86
N ARG A 2 -8.84 47.62 -37.12
CA ARG A 2 -9.03 46.20 -37.51
C ARG A 2 -8.77 45.32 -36.28
N SER A 3 -9.82 44.63 -35.89
CA SER A 3 -9.95 43.79 -34.70
C SER A 3 -9.04 42.55 -34.80
N TYR A 4 -8.17 42.35 -33.82
CA TYR A 4 -7.42 41.09 -33.64
C TYR A 4 -8.38 39.99 -33.19
N GLN A 5 -8.78 39.09 -34.10
CA GLN A 5 -9.49 37.88 -33.73
C GLN A 5 -8.48 36.82 -33.24
N LEU A 6 -8.54 36.50 -31.95
CA LEU A 6 -7.91 35.32 -31.36
C LEU A 6 -8.50 34.03 -31.96
N PRO A 7 -7.69 33.01 -32.30
CA PRO A 7 -8.21 31.75 -32.81
C PRO A 7 -9.01 31.01 -31.71
N LYS A 8 -10.29 30.71 -32.02
CA LYS A 8 -11.33 30.15 -31.13
C LYS A 8 -11.17 28.66 -30.77
N HIS A 9 -10.08 27.98 -31.10
CA HIS A 9 -9.91 26.57 -30.73
C HIS A 9 -8.46 26.22 -30.33
N PRO A 10 -8.26 25.44 -29.25
CA PRO A 10 -6.95 24.87 -28.97
C PRO A 10 -6.55 23.95 -30.13
N PRO A 11 -5.27 23.96 -30.57
CA PRO A 11 -4.82 23.08 -31.64
C PRO A 11 -5.11 21.62 -31.26
N GLN A 12 -5.77 20.90 -32.17
CA GLN A 12 -6.06 19.49 -31.98
C GLN A 12 -4.75 18.74 -31.69
N PRO A 13 -4.74 17.81 -30.72
CA PRO A 13 -3.56 17.00 -30.47
C PRO A 13 -3.20 16.23 -31.76
N PRO A 14 -1.92 16.16 -32.15
CA PRO A 14 -1.53 15.44 -33.34
C PRO A 14 -1.99 13.98 -33.22
N ALA A 15 -2.56 13.46 -34.31
CA ALA A 15 -2.90 12.05 -34.41
C ALA A 15 -1.65 11.20 -34.14
N LEU A 16 -1.83 10.11 -33.38
CA LEU A 16 -0.81 9.08 -33.18
C LEU A 16 -0.27 8.65 -34.56
N PRO A 17 1.06 8.63 -34.78
CA PRO A 17 1.63 8.15 -36.03
C PRO A 17 1.13 6.74 -36.34
N SER A 18 0.84 6.46 -37.61
CA SER A 18 0.33 5.18 -38.11
C SER A 18 1.13 3.98 -37.62
N ALA A 19 2.45 4.12 -37.44
CA ALA A 19 3.33 3.07 -36.92
C ALA A 19 3.05 2.72 -35.44
N LEU A 20 2.93 3.71 -34.56
CA LEU A 20 2.61 3.51 -33.13
C LEU A 20 1.19 2.96 -32.96
N ASN A 21 0.26 3.53 -33.74
CA ASN A 21 -1.13 3.09 -33.79
C ASN A 21 -1.22 1.63 -34.30
N SER A 22 -0.35 1.21 -35.24
CA SER A 22 -0.33 -0.16 -35.75
C SER A 22 0.24 -1.17 -34.75
N HIS A 23 1.26 -0.82 -33.96
CA HIS A 23 1.82 -1.70 -32.93
C HIS A 23 0.82 -1.88 -31.76
N VAL A 24 0.19 -0.79 -31.31
CA VAL A 24 -0.84 -0.82 -30.26
C VAL A 24 -2.11 -1.53 -30.76
N ARG A 25 -2.57 -1.24 -32.00
CA ARG A 25 -3.75 -1.89 -32.60
C ARG A 25 -3.54 -3.36 -32.92
N ARG A 26 -2.34 -3.80 -33.31
CA ARG A 26 -2.04 -5.22 -33.56
C ARG A 26 -2.14 -6.04 -32.28
N GLY A 27 -1.70 -5.49 -31.14
CA GLY A 27 -1.92 -6.10 -29.82
C GLY A 27 -3.41 -6.13 -29.42
N ALA A 28 -4.13 -5.03 -29.63
CA ALA A 28 -5.55 -4.90 -29.26
C ALA A 28 -6.53 -5.70 -30.13
N ARG A 29 -6.14 -6.14 -31.33
CA ARG A 29 -7.01 -6.92 -32.24
C ARG A 29 -7.00 -8.42 -31.91
N ARG A 30 -5.94 -8.92 -31.29
CA ARG A 30 -5.75 -10.37 -31.00
C ARG A 30 -6.57 -10.87 -29.80
N LEU A 31 -7.24 -9.98 -29.04
CA LEU A 31 -8.00 -10.31 -27.83
C LEU A 31 -9.50 -9.93 -27.90
N ARG A 32 -9.99 -9.55 -29.08
CA ARG A 32 -11.38 -9.11 -29.26
C ARG A 32 -12.39 -10.27 -29.41
N GLY A 33 -11.96 -11.51 -29.14
CA GLY A 33 -12.73 -12.74 -29.37
C GLY A 33 -13.51 -13.31 -28.18
N THR A 34 -13.36 -12.81 -26.95
CA THR A 34 -14.10 -13.34 -25.79
C THR A 34 -14.54 -12.21 -24.86
N ALA A 35 -15.78 -11.75 -25.02
CA ALA A 35 -16.33 -10.63 -24.27
C ALA A 35 -17.42 -11.06 -23.27
N PRO A 36 -17.15 -10.96 -21.95
CA PRO A 36 -18.18 -10.76 -20.92
C PRO A 36 -18.21 -9.29 -20.42
N TRP A 37 -17.64 -8.34 -21.16
CA TRP A 37 -17.46 -6.94 -20.73
C TRP A 37 -18.75 -6.09 -20.67
N ARG A 38 -19.86 -6.54 -21.28
CA ARG A 38 -21.16 -5.84 -21.17
C ARG A 38 -21.82 -6.03 -19.80
N LYS A 39 -21.57 -7.14 -19.10
CA LYS A 39 -22.10 -7.38 -17.73
C LYS A 39 -21.28 -6.61 -16.68
N LEU A 40 -19.96 -6.53 -16.85
CA LEU A 40 -19.06 -5.76 -15.97
C LEU A 40 -19.28 -4.24 -16.04
N SER A 41 -19.68 -3.68 -17.18
CA SER A 41 -19.98 -2.24 -17.30
C SER A 41 -21.33 -1.86 -16.66
N ALA A 42 -22.28 -2.79 -16.57
CA ALA A 42 -23.52 -2.61 -15.79
C ALA A 42 -23.24 -2.66 -14.28
N MET A 43 -22.43 -3.63 -13.83
CA MET A 43 -21.96 -3.71 -12.44
C MET A 43 -21.14 -2.48 -12.04
N TRP A 44 -20.29 -1.96 -12.93
CA TRP A 44 -19.53 -0.72 -12.72
C TRP A 44 -20.38 0.55 -12.73
N ARG A 45 -21.54 0.55 -13.39
CA ARG A 45 -22.50 1.66 -13.32
C ARG A 45 -23.27 1.63 -12.01
N LEU A 46 -23.63 0.45 -11.50
CA LEU A 46 -24.22 0.27 -10.18
C LEU A 46 -23.24 0.62 -9.05
N VAL A 47 -21.97 0.21 -9.16
CA VAL A 47 -20.93 0.57 -8.17
C VAL A 47 -20.56 2.05 -8.23
N ARG A 48 -20.48 2.66 -9.42
CA ARG A 48 -20.29 4.13 -9.52
C ARG A 48 -21.51 4.91 -9.06
N ALA A 49 -22.74 4.43 -9.31
CA ALA A 49 -23.95 5.05 -8.79
C ALA A 49 -24.05 4.88 -7.27
N GLY A 50 -23.60 3.75 -6.71
CA GLY A 50 -23.47 3.52 -5.27
C GLY A 50 -22.39 4.39 -4.63
N ALA A 51 -21.22 4.50 -5.25
CA ALA A 51 -20.13 5.37 -4.79
C ALA A 51 -20.46 6.86 -4.96
N ALA A 52 -21.17 7.25 -6.02
CA ALA A 52 -21.67 8.61 -6.19
C ALA A 52 -22.82 8.91 -5.23
N ARG A 53 -23.68 7.93 -4.89
CA ARG A 53 -24.66 8.06 -3.80
C ARG A 53 -24.01 8.13 -2.42
N LEU A 54 -22.88 7.45 -2.19
CA LEU A 54 -22.07 7.55 -0.97
C LEU A 54 -21.21 8.83 -0.91
N ALA A 55 -20.93 9.45 -2.05
CA ALA A 55 -20.23 10.73 -2.14
C ALA A 55 -21.19 11.94 -2.18
N ALA A 56 -22.44 11.74 -2.64
CA ALA A 56 -23.51 12.73 -2.67
C ALA A 56 -24.41 12.68 -1.42
N ALA A 57 -24.50 11.52 -0.75
CA ALA A 57 -24.71 11.49 0.68
C ALA A 57 -23.43 12.07 1.28
N GLY A 58 -23.40 13.40 1.46
CA GLY A 58 -22.30 14.04 2.15
C GLY A 58 -21.95 13.22 3.38
N ALA A 59 -20.65 13.05 3.65
CA ALA A 59 -20.19 12.51 4.92
C ALA A 59 -21.10 13.10 6.00
N PRO A 60 -21.81 12.27 6.80
CA PRO A 60 -22.76 12.80 7.77
C PRO A 60 -22.01 13.88 8.53
N ALA A 61 -22.51 15.12 8.43
CA ALA A 61 -21.86 16.26 9.05
C ALA A 61 -21.61 15.85 10.50
N ALA A 62 -20.35 15.84 10.90
CA ALA A 62 -19.99 15.53 12.28
C ALA A 62 -20.90 16.40 13.16
N PRO A 63 -21.71 15.82 14.06
CA PRO A 63 -22.55 16.62 14.93
C PRO A 63 -21.59 17.46 15.78
N LEU A 64 -21.53 18.77 15.50
CA LEU A 64 -20.78 19.76 16.26
C LEU A 64 -21.46 20.05 17.62
N GLY A 65 -22.04 19.03 18.24
CA GLY A 65 -22.79 19.16 19.49
C GLY A 65 -23.05 17.79 20.09
N GLY A 66 -22.26 17.42 21.10
CA GLY A 66 -22.37 16.19 21.86
C GLY A 66 -20.99 15.69 22.27
N HIS A 67 -20.78 15.39 23.55
CA HIS A 67 -19.52 14.93 24.14
C HIS A 67 -19.13 13.51 23.65
N GLY A 68 -18.82 13.38 22.37
CA GLY A 68 -18.38 12.16 21.71
C GLY A 68 -17.75 12.51 20.37
N GLY A 69 -16.44 12.76 20.37
CA GLY A 69 -15.71 13.19 19.18
C GLY A 69 -15.69 12.14 18.07
N TRP A 70 -15.12 12.48 16.91
CA TRP A 70 -14.90 11.56 15.78
C TRP A 70 -14.28 10.21 16.18
N TYR A 71 -13.51 10.21 17.27
CA TYR A 71 -12.93 9.03 17.89
C TYR A 71 -13.99 8.05 18.41
N GLU A 72 -15.00 8.54 19.12
CA GLU A 72 -16.09 7.74 19.70
C GLU A 72 -16.97 7.13 18.61
N TRP A 73 -17.21 7.89 17.53
CA TRP A 73 -17.91 7.39 16.36
C TRP A 73 -17.12 6.26 15.66
N CYS A 74 -15.80 6.38 15.58
CA CYS A 74 -14.95 5.32 15.02
C CYS A 74 -14.88 4.09 15.92
N SER A 75 -14.80 4.25 17.24
CA SER A 75 -14.72 3.13 18.20
C SER A 75 -16.01 2.33 18.28
N GLN A 76 -17.18 2.96 18.09
CA GLN A 76 -18.49 2.28 18.07
C GLN A 76 -18.89 1.78 16.66
N SER A 77 -17.95 1.81 15.70
CA SER A 77 -18.27 1.40 14.34
C SER A 77 -18.41 -0.13 14.22
N PRO A 78 -19.29 -0.64 13.33
CA PRO A 78 -19.48 -2.09 13.15
C PRO A 78 -18.19 -2.89 12.88
N PRO A 79 -17.19 -2.38 12.11
CA PRO A 79 -15.92 -3.08 11.92
C PRO A 79 -15.11 -3.27 13.20
N VAL A 80 -15.21 -2.35 14.17
CA VAL A 80 -14.53 -2.47 15.47
C VAL A 80 -15.20 -3.56 16.30
N HIS A 81 -16.54 -3.58 16.37
CA HIS A 81 -17.28 -4.64 17.05
C HIS A 81 -17.06 -6.03 16.43
N TRP A 82 -16.91 -6.10 15.10
CA TRP A 82 -16.52 -7.34 14.44
C TRP A 82 -15.11 -7.78 14.84
N ALA A 83 -14.17 -6.84 14.94
CA ALA A 83 -12.83 -7.15 15.42
C ALA A 83 -12.83 -7.63 16.88
N GLU A 84 -13.61 -6.99 17.75
CA GLU A 84 -13.82 -7.42 19.16
C GLU A 84 -14.35 -8.86 19.21
N GLY A 85 -15.44 -9.15 18.48
CA GLY A 85 -16.04 -10.48 18.40
C GLY A 85 -15.11 -11.54 17.82
N CYS A 86 -14.28 -11.19 16.83
CA CYS A 86 -13.26 -12.10 16.31
C CYS A 86 -12.16 -12.38 17.33
N LEU A 87 -11.72 -11.38 18.10
CA LEU A 87 -10.70 -11.56 19.13
C LEU A 87 -11.21 -12.46 20.27
N THR A 88 -12.43 -12.22 20.75
CA THR A 88 -13.05 -13.07 21.79
C THR A 88 -13.30 -14.48 21.27
N ALA A 89 -13.73 -14.66 20.02
CA ALA A 89 -13.91 -15.98 19.42
C ALA A 89 -12.59 -16.75 19.28
N VAL A 90 -11.50 -16.08 18.89
CA VAL A 90 -10.16 -16.70 18.83
C VAL A 90 -9.70 -17.12 20.22
N GLN A 91 -9.91 -16.28 21.24
CA GLN A 91 -9.55 -16.60 22.61
C GLN A 91 -10.38 -17.77 23.16
N ALA A 92 -11.70 -17.74 22.96
CA ALA A 92 -12.62 -18.77 23.44
C ALA A 92 -12.41 -20.14 22.76
N SER A 93 -12.10 -20.14 21.46
CA SER A 93 -11.85 -21.38 20.72
C SER A 93 -10.47 -21.99 21.00
N ALA A 94 -9.46 -21.16 21.26
CA ALA A 94 -8.10 -21.62 21.49
C ALA A 94 -7.81 -21.90 22.98
N GLY A 95 -8.60 -21.34 23.91
CA GLY A 95 -8.36 -21.43 25.35
C GLY A 95 -7.03 -20.80 25.79
N LEU A 96 -6.46 -19.94 24.95
CA LEU A 96 -5.14 -19.35 25.16
C LEU A 96 -5.22 -18.11 26.07
N PRO A 97 -4.12 -17.78 26.77
CA PRO A 97 -4.02 -16.50 27.47
C PRO A 97 -4.12 -15.35 26.47
N TRP A 98 -4.63 -14.19 26.93
CA TRP A 98 -4.96 -13.06 26.06
C TRP A 98 -3.79 -12.56 25.24
N TRP A 99 -2.57 -12.50 25.79
CA TRP A 99 -1.38 -12.11 25.03
C TRP A 99 -1.15 -13.01 23.79
N ALA A 100 -1.38 -14.32 23.93
CA ALA A 100 -1.21 -15.29 22.84
C ALA A 100 -2.38 -15.21 21.86
N ALA A 101 -3.61 -15.02 22.35
CA ALA A 101 -4.78 -14.81 21.49
C ALA A 101 -4.62 -13.55 20.62
N ILE A 102 -4.09 -12.46 21.16
CA ILE A 102 -3.77 -11.23 20.41
C ILE A 102 -2.72 -11.50 19.33
N ALA A 103 -1.63 -12.21 19.69
CA ALA A 103 -0.57 -12.56 18.74
C ALA A 103 -1.08 -13.48 17.62
N CYS A 104 -1.85 -14.51 17.96
CA CYS A 104 -2.48 -15.42 17.02
C CYS A 104 -3.50 -14.70 16.12
N GLY A 105 -4.35 -13.85 16.68
CA GLY A 105 -5.31 -13.04 15.93
C GLY A 105 -4.61 -12.14 14.91
N ALA A 106 -3.51 -11.47 15.32
CA ALA A 106 -2.69 -10.69 14.41
C ALA A 106 -2.09 -11.55 13.27
N ALA A 107 -1.53 -12.72 13.61
CA ALA A 107 -0.93 -13.62 12.65
C ALA A 107 -1.96 -14.19 11.65
N LEU A 108 -3.13 -14.62 12.13
CA LEU A 108 -4.23 -15.12 11.32
C LEU A 108 -4.74 -14.04 10.38
N LEU A 109 -5.04 -12.85 10.90
CA LEU A 109 -5.57 -11.75 10.10
C LEU A 109 -4.60 -11.33 9.00
N ARG A 110 -3.30 -11.17 9.34
CA ARG A 110 -2.29 -10.83 8.35
C ARG A 110 -2.07 -11.95 7.33
N THR A 111 -2.08 -13.20 7.75
CA THR A 111 -1.81 -14.32 6.84
C THR A 111 -2.99 -14.59 5.91
N ALA A 112 -4.23 -14.47 6.41
CA ALA A 112 -5.43 -14.66 5.61
C ALA A 112 -5.69 -13.50 4.65
N VAL A 113 -5.46 -12.25 5.07
CA VAL A 113 -5.82 -11.06 4.28
C VAL A 113 -4.60 -10.42 3.62
N THR A 114 -3.57 -10.09 4.41
CA THR A 114 -2.43 -9.30 3.96
C THR A 114 -1.49 -10.09 3.05
N LEU A 115 -1.21 -11.36 3.36
CA LEU A 115 -0.28 -12.17 2.56
C LEU A 115 -0.73 -12.39 1.10
N PRO A 116 -1.96 -12.85 0.79
CA PRO A 116 -2.39 -13.01 -0.60
C PRO A 116 -2.46 -11.67 -1.34
N LEU A 117 -2.86 -10.59 -0.65
CA LEU A 117 -2.87 -9.26 -1.23
C LEU A 117 -1.45 -8.73 -1.50
N ALA A 118 -0.50 -9.01 -0.61
CA ALA A 118 0.91 -8.69 -0.79
C ALA A 118 1.54 -9.50 -1.93
N ALA A 119 1.21 -10.79 -2.07
CA ALA A 119 1.61 -11.60 -3.22
C ALA A 119 1.10 -11.00 -4.54
N HIS A 120 -0.18 -10.59 -4.58
CA HIS A 120 -0.76 -9.91 -5.73
C HIS A 120 -0.05 -8.58 -6.04
N GLN A 121 0.24 -7.77 -5.01
CA GLN A 121 1.00 -6.54 -5.15
C GLN A 121 2.39 -6.81 -5.74
N CYS A 122 3.13 -7.80 -5.23
CA CYS A 122 4.44 -8.17 -5.74
C CYS A 122 4.38 -8.62 -7.20
N ARG A 123 3.34 -9.35 -7.61
CA ARG A 123 3.10 -9.74 -9.01
C ARG A 123 2.89 -8.52 -9.91
N LEU A 124 2.07 -7.55 -9.50
CA LEU A 124 1.86 -6.31 -10.25
C LEU A 124 3.13 -5.48 -10.37
N LEU A 125 3.88 -5.34 -9.26
CA LEU A 125 5.16 -4.62 -9.27
C LEU A 125 6.18 -5.28 -10.19
N ALA A 126 6.23 -6.62 -10.22
CA ALA A 126 7.09 -7.36 -11.13
C ALA A 126 6.72 -7.14 -12.61
N GLN A 127 5.42 -7.14 -12.94
CA GLN A 127 4.95 -6.81 -14.28
C GLN A 127 5.31 -5.37 -14.68
N LEU A 128 5.15 -4.42 -13.77
CA LEU A 128 5.52 -3.02 -14.00
C LEU A 128 7.02 -2.85 -14.21
N GLU A 129 7.85 -3.60 -13.50
CA GLU A 129 9.30 -3.61 -13.68
C GLU A 129 9.69 -4.15 -15.06
N ASN A 130 9.10 -5.26 -15.48
CA ASN A 130 9.33 -5.87 -16.79
C ASN A 130 8.86 -4.98 -17.95
N LEU A 131 7.90 -4.09 -17.71
CA LEU A 131 7.40 -3.12 -18.69
C LEU A 131 8.29 -1.86 -18.79
N GLN A 132 9.14 -1.58 -17.79
CA GLN A 132 10.03 -0.40 -17.80
C GLN A 132 10.93 -0.30 -19.04
N PRO A 133 11.57 -1.38 -19.54
CA PRO A 133 12.39 -1.31 -20.76
C PRO A 133 11.58 -0.92 -22.00
N GLU A 134 10.36 -1.45 -22.16
CA GLU A 134 9.47 -1.10 -23.27
C GLU A 134 9.05 0.38 -23.19
N ILE A 135 8.67 0.85 -21.99
CA ILE A 135 8.34 2.26 -21.75
C ILE A 135 9.52 3.17 -22.09
N LYS A 136 10.76 2.80 -21.72
CA LYS A 136 11.95 3.59 -22.02
C LYS A 136 12.20 3.70 -23.52
N ASN A 137 12.12 2.58 -24.25
CA ASN A 137 12.30 2.57 -25.71
C ASN A 137 11.24 3.44 -26.41
N LEU A 138 9.97 3.31 -26.01
CA LEU A 138 8.88 4.14 -26.54
C LEU A 138 9.05 5.63 -26.18
N ALA A 139 9.54 5.93 -24.98
CA ALA A 139 9.80 7.30 -24.54
C ALA A 139 10.93 7.97 -25.35
N GLU A 140 11.97 7.23 -25.71
CA GLU A 140 13.07 7.71 -26.57
C GLU A 140 12.59 7.98 -28.00
N ARG A 141 11.84 7.04 -28.59
CA ARG A 141 11.23 7.22 -29.92
C ARG A 141 10.29 8.42 -29.95
N LEU A 142 9.41 8.54 -28.95
CA LEU A 142 8.50 9.69 -28.84
C LEU A 142 9.26 11.01 -28.68
N ARG A 143 10.37 11.02 -27.93
CA ARG A 143 11.19 12.23 -27.76
C ARG A 143 11.80 12.66 -29.09
N TYR A 144 12.31 11.72 -29.88
CA TYR A 144 12.81 11.98 -31.22
C TYR A 144 11.70 12.54 -32.13
N GLU A 145 10.54 11.89 -32.20
CA GLU A 145 9.41 12.33 -33.02
C GLU A 145 8.90 13.73 -32.65
N VAL A 146 8.77 14.02 -31.35
CA VAL A 146 8.35 15.33 -30.87
C VAL A 146 9.41 16.40 -31.17
N SER A 147 10.69 16.05 -31.13
CA SER A 147 11.77 17.00 -31.47
C SER A 147 11.77 17.35 -32.96
N VAL A 148 11.55 16.37 -33.85
CA VAL A 148 11.48 16.59 -35.30
C VAL A 148 10.23 17.40 -35.66
N ARG A 149 9.06 17.00 -35.16
CA ARG A 149 7.81 17.77 -35.39
C ARG A 149 7.86 19.16 -34.79
N GLY A 150 8.47 19.30 -33.61
CA GLY A 150 8.66 20.59 -32.96
C GLY A 150 9.50 21.55 -33.81
N LYS A 151 10.57 21.06 -34.45
CA LYS A 151 11.36 21.84 -35.40
C LYS A 151 10.58 22.21 -36.67
N GLN A 152 9.85 21.25 -37.25
CA GLN A 152 9.07 21.46 -38.48
C GLN A 152 7.94 22.49 -38.31
N LEU A 153 7.26 22.46 -37.16
CA LEU A 153 6.10 23.31 -36.88
C LEU A 153 6.45 24.58 -36.09
N GLY A 154 7.74 24.84 -35.85
CA GLY A 154 8.19 26.00 -35.08
C GLY A 154 7.64 26.05 -33.65
N TRP A 155 7.45 24.89 -32.99
CA TRP A 155 6.89 24.84 -31.65
C TRP A 155 7.85 25.42 -30.61
N SER A 156 7.30 26.18 -29.66
CA SER A 156 8.05 26.57 -28.47
C SER A 156 8.39 25.37 -27.60
N GLU A 157 9.49 25.45 -26.84
CA GLU A 157 9.96 24.36 -25.98
C GLU A 157 8.92 23.94 -24.91
N LYS A 158 8.09 24.89 -24.46
CA LYS A 158 6.98 24.61 -23.53
C LYS A 158 5.91 23.73 -24.18
N VAL A 159 5.54 24.04 -25.43
CA VAL A 159 4.55 23.28 -26.21
C VAL A 159 5.08 21.89 -26.54
N ALA A 160 6.33 21.77 -26.99
CA ALA A 160 6.96 20.48 -27.26
C ALA A 160 7.01 19.59 -26.00
N ARG A 161 7.40 20.14 -24.83
CA ARG A 161 7.38 19.42 -23.56
C ARG A 161 5.96 18.99 -23.14
N PHE A 162 4.96 19.84 -23.35
CA PHE A 162 3.57 19.51 -23.06
C PHE A 162 3.08 18.34 -23.92
N HIS A 163 3.31 18.39 -25.24
CA HIS A 163 2.95 17.29 -26.15
C HIS A 163 3.68 15.99 -25.82
N TYR A 164 4.99 16.06 -25.52
CA TYR A 164 5.75 14.90 -25.08
C TYR A 164 5.14 14.26 -23.83
N LYS A 165 4.91 15.04 -22.75
CA LYS A 165 4.34 14.53 -21.50
C LYS A 165 2.94 13.95 -21.71
N LYS A 166 2.09 14.62 -22.50
CA LYS A 166 0.71 14.18 -22.78
C LYS A 166 0.68 12.88 -23.57
N SER A 167 1.48 12.78 -24.63
CA SER A 167 1.58 11.56 -25.45
C SER A 167 2.23 10.41 -24.69
N LEU A 168 3.29 10.67 -23.92
CA LEU A 168 3.94 9.66 -23.10
C LEU A 168 2.98 9.08 -22.06
N ARG A 169 2.19 9.95 -21.39
CA ARG A 169 1.17 9.51 -20.43
C ARG A 169 0.13 8.60 -21.09
N ARG A 170 -0.35 8.94 -22.28
CA ARG A 170 -1.29 8.10 -23.04
C ARG A 170 -0.71 6.73 -23.37
N ILE A 171 0.51 6.68 -23.90
CA ILE A 171 1.21 5.41 -24.22
C ILE A 171 1.36 4.55 -22.96
N ILE A 172 1.81 5.15 -21.85
CA ILE A 172 1.96 4.43 -20.57
C ILE A 172 0.61 3.89 -20.09
N THR A 173 -0.46 4.69 -20.16
CA THR A 173 -1.81 4.23 -19.79
C THR A 173 -2.31 3.10 -20.68
N GLU A 174 -2.08 3.17 -21.99
CA GLU A 174 -2.45 2.09 -22.93
C GLU A 174 -1.68 0.80 -22.63
N LEU A 175 -0.39 0.87 -22.31
CA LEU A 175 0.41 -0.27 -21.89
C LEU A 175 -0.11 -0.88 -20.58
N TYR A 176 -0.45 -0.05 -19.58
CA TYR A 176 -1.02 -0.53 -18.33
C TYR A 176 -2.39 -1.20 -18.51
N ILE A 177 -3.19 -0.74 -19.47
CA ILE A 177 -4.47 -1.37 -19.82
C ILE A 177 -4.24 -2.70 -20.56
N ARG A 178 -3.30 -2.72 -21.53
CA ARG A 178 -2.91 -3.91 -22.30
C ARG A 178 -2.51 -5.05 -21.37
N ASP A 179 -1.67 -4.76 -20.39
CA ASP A 179 -1.08 -5.75 -19.49
C ASP A 179 -1.84 -5.87 -18.15
N ASN A 180 -2.97 -5.15 -18.02
CA ASN A 180 -3.85 -5.11 -16.84
C ASN A 180 -3.14 -4.78 -15.50
N CYS A 181 -2.00 -4.10 -15.56
CA CYS A 181 -1.06 -3.89 -14.45
C CYS A 181 -1.12 -2.49 -13.82
N HIS A 182 -2.31 -1.88 -13.78
CA HIS A 182 -2.47 -0.49 -13.31
C HIS A 182 -1.85 -0.26 -11.91
N PRO A 183 -0.98 0.75 -11.72
CA PRO A 183 -0.23 0.95 -10.48
C PRO A 183 -1.13 1.16 -9.25
N PHE A 184 -2.34 1.68 -9.44
CA PHE A 184 -3.33 1.82 -8.37
C PHE A 184 -3.69 0.48 -7.70
N LYS A 185 -3.74 -0.63 -8.46
CA LYS A 185 -4.00 -1.95 -7.88
C LYS A 185 -2.91 -2.38 -6.90
N ALA A 186 -1.66 -1.97 -7.14
CA ALA A 186 -0.55 -2.23 -6.23
C ALA A 186 -0.64 -1.42 -4.93
N THR A 187 -1.46 -0.36 -4.88
CA THR A 187 -1.72 0.41 -3.65
C THR A 187 -2.83 -0.18 -2.79
N LEU A 188 -3.59 -1.15 -3.30
CA LEU A 188 -4.73 -1.76 -2.61
C LEU A 188 -4.35 -2.34 -1.23
N LEU A 189 -3.14 -2.90 -1.10
CA LEU A 189 -2.65 -3.40 0.18
C LEU A 189 -2.70 -2.34 1.28
N VAL A 190 -2.26 -1.11 0.99
CA VAL A 190 -2.23 -0.02 1.97
C VAL A 190 -3.66 0.37 2.38
N TRP A 191 -4.57 0.42 1.42
CA TRP A 191 -5.98 0.78 1.65
C TRP A 191 -6.75 -0.26 2.47
N VAL A 192 -6.33 -1.53 2.43
CA VAL A 192 -6.93 -2.58 3.27
C VAL A 192 -6.21 -2.66 4.62
N GLN A 193 -4.88 -2.58 4.62
CA GLN A 193 -4.05 -2.78 5.80
C GLN A 193 -4.23 -1.67 6.84
N VAL A 194 -4.27 -0.40 6.44
CA VAL A 194 -4.33 0.73 7.38
C VAL A 194 -5.68 0.77 8.12
N PRO A 195 -6.85 0.72 7.46
CA PRO A 195 -8.13 0.71 8.17
C PRO A 195 -8.30 -0.52 9.07
N MET A 196 -7.89 -1.70 8.60
CA MET A 196 -7.91 -2.92 9.39
C MET A 196 -7.05 -2.79 10.67
N TRP A 197 -5.83 -2.27 10.53
CA TRP A 197 -4.94 -2.04 11.68
C TRP A 197 -5.54 -1.06 12.69
N ILE A 198 -6.21 0.02 12.22
CA ILE A 198 -6.92 0.95 13.08
C ILE A 198 -8.09 0.27 13.80
N CYS A 199 -8.92 -0.49 13.10
CA CYS A 199 -10.10 -1.15 13.69
C CYS A 199 -9.70 -2.12 14.80
N VAL A 200 -8.67 -2.95 14.58
CA VAL A 200 -8.18 -3.88 15.61
C VAL A 200 -7.54 -3.13 16.79
N SER A 201 -6.84 -2.02 16.52
CA SER A 201 -6.27 -1.19 17.59
C SER A 201 -7.35 -0.57 18.48
N LEU A 202 -8.44 -0.08 17.89
CA LEU A 202 -9.58 0.45 18.63
C LEU A 202 -10.32 -0.64 19.40
N ALA A 203 -10.51 -1.82 18.81
CA ALA A 203 -11.09 -2.97 19.47
C ALA A 203 -10.30 -3.37 20.73
N LEU A 204 -8.97 -3.48 20.61
CA LEU A 204 -8.09 -3.77 21.75
C LEU A 204 -8.15 -2.69 22.83
N ARG A 205 -8.26 -1.42 22.42
CA ARG A 205 -8.44 -0.33 23.37
C ARG A 205 -9.77 -0.44 24.09
N ASN A 206 -10.86 -0.73 23.38
CA ASN A 206 -12.19 -0.91 23.95
C ASN A 206 -12.20 -2.06 24.97
N CYS A 207 -11.55 -3.19 24.67
CA CYS A 207 -11.35 -4.29 25.61
C CYS A 207 -10.53 -3.86 26.84
N SER A 208 -9.49 -3.03 26.63
CA SER A 208 -8.60 -2.59 27.72
C SER A 208 -9.26 -1.59 28.67
N VAL A 209 -10.17 -0.74 28.16
CA VAL A 209 -10.87 0.28 28.97
C VAL A 209 -12.21 -0.21 29.53
N GLY A 210 -12.62 -1.44 29.23
CA GLY A 210 -13.88 -2.03 29.71
C GLY A 210 -15.13 -1.68 28.90
N ALA A 211 -14.99 -1.07 27.73
CA ALA A 211 -16.14 -0.70 26.88
C ALA A 211 -16.90 -1.92 26.33
N THR A 212 -16.24 -3.09 26.25
CA THR A 212 -16.83 -4.35 25.79
C THR A 212 -17.43 -5.20 26.93
N GLY A 213 -17.31 -4.75 28.18
CA GLY A 213 -17.73 -5.47 29.38
C GLY A 213 -16.60 -5.65 30.40
N SER A 214 -16.97 -5.64 31.69
CA SER A 214 -16.03 -5.72 32.82
C SER A 214 -15.29 -7.07 32.88
N GLU A 215 -15.94 -8.15 32.47
CA GLU A 215 -15.34 -9.50 32.47
C GLU A 215 -14.14 -9.58 31.51
N VAL A 216 -14.26 -9.03 30.31
CA VAL A 216 -13.17 -9.00 29.33
C VAL A 216 -12.01 -8.16 29.84
N GLN A 217 -12.31 -7.02 30.47
CA GLN A 217 -11.28 -6.15 31.05
C GLN A 217 -10.50 -6.86 32.15
N GLU A 218 -11.19 -7.54 33.07
CA GLU A 218 -10.54 -8.27 34.17
C GLU A 218 -9.62 -9.37 33.61
N GLN A 219 -10.07 -10.10 32.59
CA GLN A 219 -9.24 -11.10 31.92
C GLN A 219 -8.05 -10.47 31.19
N PHE A 220 -8.16 -9.25 30.66
CA PHE A 220 -7.03 -8.52 30.08
C PHE A 220 -6.02 -8.09 31.16
N SER A 221 -6.50 -7.59 32.31
CA SER A 221 -5.64 -7.16 33.42
C SER A 221 -4.80 -8.31 33.99
N ALA A 222 -5.29 -9.55 33.95
CA ALA A 222 -4.56 -10.74 34.38
C ALA A 222 -3.93 -11.54 33.22
N GLY A 223 -4.23 -11.18 31.97
CA GLY A 223 -3.96 -12.00 30.78
C GLY A 223 -2.63 -11.74 30.08
N GLY A 224 -1.75 -10.94 30.70
CA GLY A 224 -0.43 -10.59 30.17
C GLY A 224 0.62 -11.69 30.34
N ALA A 225 1.87 -11.38 30.01
CA ALA A 225 2.99 -12.31 30.11
C ALA A 225 4.31 -11.61 30.41
N LEU A 226 5.28 -12.39 30.91
CA LEU A 226 6.65 -11.95 31.14
C LEU A 226 6.70 -10.69 32.04
N TRP A 227 7.12 -9.55 31.50
CA TRP A 227 7.22 -8.26 32.19
C TRP A 227 5.99 -7.37 32.02
N PHE A 228 5.02 -7.75 31.19
CA PHE A 228 3.77 -7.02 30.95
C PHE A 228 2.58 -7.85 31.43
N THR A 229 2.43 -7.99 32.75
CA THR A 229 1.36 -8.81 33.35
C THR A 229 -0.03 -8.23 33.12
N ASP A 230 -0.14 -6.90 33.09
CA ASP A 230 -1.39 -6.18 32.83
C ASP A 230 -1.43 -5.68 31.37
N LEU A 231 -2.39 -6.19 30.59
CA LEU A 231 -2.60 -5.79 29.21
C LEU A 231 -3.30 -4.44 29.03
N THR A 232 -3.91 -3.93 30.10
CA THR A 232 -4.70 -2.69 30.10
C THR A 232 -3.83 -1.47 30.40
N ALA A 233 -2.76 -1.65 31.16
CA ALA A 233 -1.80 -0.61 31.49
C ALA A 233 -0.74 -0.42 30.37
N PRO A 234 -0.18 0.80 30.22
CA PRO A 234 1.00 1.02 29.38
C PRO A 234 2.23 0.26 29.90
N ASP A 235 3.12 -0.16 28.99
CA ASP A 235 4.36 -0.87 29.36
C ASP A 235 5.38 0.09 30.01
N SER A 236 5.52 0.00 31.34
CA SER A 236 6.45 0.81 32.13
C SER A 236 7.92 0.48 31.88
N THR A 237 8.24 -0.69 31.31
CA THR A 237 9.61 -1.11 31.02
C THR A 237 10.13 -0.60 29.68
N TRP A 238 9.25 -0.06 28.84
CA TRP A 238 9.54 0.41 27.48
C TRP A 238 10.06 -0.66 26.51
N ILE A 239 10.06 -1.94 26.92
CA ILE A 239 10.57 -3.04 26.09
C ILE A 239 9.69 -3.25 24.86
N LEU A 240 8.36 -3.27 25.01
CA LEU A 240 7.43 -3.43 23.88
C LEU A 240 7.52 -2.22 22.89
N PRO A 241 7.41 -0.95 23.35
CA PRO A 241 7.56 0.22 22.48
C PRO A 241 8.88 0.26 21.71
N VAL A 242 10.01 0.00 22.38
CA VAL A 242 11.34 0.02 21.75
C VAL A 242 11.46 -1.12 20.74
N SER A 243 11.03 -2.33 21.10
CA SER A 243 11.03 -3.48 20.20
C SER A 243 10.20 -3.20 18.94
N LEU A 244 9.02 -2.58 19.08
CA LEU A 244 8.18 -2.19 17.96
C LEU A 244 8.88 -1.21 17.02
N GLY A 245 9.52 -0.17 17.58
CA GLY A 245 10.30 0.79 16.82
C GLY A 245 11.45 0.14 16.05
N LEU A 246 12.18 -0.76 16.70
CA LEU A 246 13.30 -1.50 16.09
C LEU A 246 12.84 -2.40 14.95
N VAL A 247 11.76 -3.18 15.13
CA VAL A 247 11.20 -4.05 14.09
C VAL A 247 10.70 -3.23 12.90
N ASN A 248 10.00 -2.12 13.15
CA ASN A 248 9.53 -1.23 12.08
C ASN A 248 10.70 -0.60 11.31
N LEU A 249 11.74 -0.15 12.02
CA LEU A 249 12.95 0.36 11.40
C LEU A 249 13.62 -0.73 10.54
N LEU A 250 13.72 -1.95 11.03
CA LEU A 250 14.26 -3.09 10.29
C LEU A 250 13.47 -3.37 9.00
N ILE A 251 12.13 -3.32 9.05
CA ILE A 251 11.27 -3.45 7.85
C ILE A 251 11.61 -2.38 6.82
N VAL A 252 11.79 -1.12 7.26
CA VAL A 252 12.14 0.00 6.40
C VAL A 252 13.52 -0.19 5.78
N GLU A 253 14.51 -0.62 6.56
CA GLU A 253 15.88 -0.87 6.09
C GLU A 253 15.95 -2.00 5.07
N ILE A 254 15.30 -3.12 5.37
CA ILE A 254 15.20 -4.27 4.47
C ILE A 254 14.48 -3.90 3.17
N SER A 255 13.48 -3.02 3.22
CA SER A 255 12.79 -2.48 2.03
C SER A 255 13.64 -1.47 1.24
N ALA A 256 14.48 -0.70 1.93
CA ALA A 256 15.37 0.28 1.32
C ALA A 256 16.62 -0.35 0.68
N ALA A 257 17.09 -1.50 1.20
CA ALA A 257 18.24 -2.23 0.67
C ALA A 257 18.01 -2.74 -0.77
N GLN A 258 16.76 -2.98 -1.16
CA GLN A 258 16.41 -3.64 -2.43
C GLN A 258 16.52 -2.75 -3.67
N LYS A 259 16.59 -1.41 -3.52
CA LYS A 259 16.46 -0.49 -4.65
C LYS A 259 17.82 -0.10 -5.21
N MET A 260 18.25 -0.77 -6.28
CA MET A 260 19.52 -0.50 -6.99
C MET A 260 19.59 0.93 -7.57
N LYS A 261 18.46 1.56 -7.90
CA LYS A 261 18.39 2.97 -8.34
C LYS A 261 17.30 3.71 -7.57
N VAL A 262 17.69 4.29 -6.43
CA VAL A 262 16.77 5.05 -5.56
C VAL A 262 16.51 6.44 -6.13
N SER A 263 15.26 6.74 -6.47
CA SER A 263 14.84 8.10 -6.84
C SER A 263 14.92 9.05 -5.63
N ARG A 264 15.13 10.36 -5.85
CA ARG A 264 15.10 11.39 -4.79
C ARG A 264 13.82 11.31 -3.96
N PHE A 265 12.67 11.14 -4.62
CA PHE A 265 11.38 10.97 -3.96
C PHE A 265 11.34 9.72 -3.06
N GLN A 266 11.94 8.61 -3.52
CA GLN A 266 12.00 7.38 -2.73
C GLN A 266 12.91 7.54 -1.51
N LYS A 267 14.02 8.27 -1.61
CA LYS A 267 14.87 8.60 -0.44
C LYS A 267 14.10 9.41 0.60
N ILE A 268 13.33 10.41 0.18
CA ILE A 268 12.49 11.21 1.07
C ILE A 268 11.47 10.31 1.78
N ILE A 269 10.77 9.45 1.03
CA ILE A 269 9.81 8.51 1.61
C ILE A 269 10.47 7.55 2.61
N THR A 270 11.62 6.97 2.25
CA THR A 270 12.33 6.05 3.16
C THR A 270 12.75 6.78 4.43
N ASN A 271 13.29 8.00 4.33
CA ASN A 271 13.69 8.76 5.52
C ASN A 271 12.47 9.15 6.38
N PHE A 272 11.35 9.50 5.76
CA PHE A 272 10.10 9.75 6.45
C PHE A 272 9.66 8.52 7.28
N PHE A 273 9.66 7.32 6.69
CA PHE A 273 9.27 6.10 7.43
C PHE A 273 10.26 5.72 8.53
N ARG A 274 11.55 6.08 8.42
CA ARG A 274 12.52 5.94 9.52
C ARG A 274 12.14 6.81 10.71
N VAL A 275 11.86 8.09 10.45
CA VAL A 275 11.41 9.03 11.49
C VAL A 275 10.12 8.54 12.12
N VAL A 276 9.14 8.10 11.33
CA VAL A 276 7.89 7.52 11.85
C VAL A 276 8.16 6.32 12.74
N SER A 277 9.12 5.44 12.40
CA SER A 277 9.45 4.27 13.21
C SER A 277 10.01 4.64 14.59
N VAL A 278 10.80 5.72 14.66
CA VAL A 278 11.34 6.26 15.94
C VAL A 278 10.26 6.97 16.74
N VAL A 279 9.43 7.81 16.08
CA VAL A 279 8.31 8.52 16.72
C VAL A 279 7.23 7.56 17.22
N MET A 280 7.09 6.38 16.61
CA MET A 280 6.15 5.36 17.07
C MET A 280 6.49 4.81 18.46
N ILE A 281 7.74 4.93 18.92
CA ILE A 281 8.17 4.45 20.24
C ILE A 281 7.44 5.20 21.37
N PRO A 282 7.55 6.54 21.50
CA PRO A 282 6.82 7.25 22.55
C PRO A 282 5.30 7.14 22.40
N VAL A 283 4.76 7.03 21.18
CA VAL A 283 3.32 6.79 20.97
C VAL A 283 2.93 5.42 21.55
N ALA A 284 3.70 4.37 21.25
CA ALA A 284 3.46 3.03 21.79
C ALA A 284 3.65 2.94 23.30
N ALA A 285 4.46 3.81 23.91
CA ALA A 285 4.63 3.89 25.36
C ALA A 285 3.42 4.51 26.09
N THR A 286 2.52 5.20 25.37
CA THR A 286 1.33 5.85 25.96
C THR A 286 0.04 5.04 25.83
N VAL A 287 0.05 3.98 25.02
CA VAL A 287 -1.12 3.12 24.78
C VAL A 287 -1.08 1.88 25.68
N PRO A 288 -2.23 1.22 25.93
CA PRO A 288 -2.27 -0.07 26.61
C PRO A 288 -1.29 -1.08 25.98
N SER A 289 -0.67 -1.91 26.82
CA SER A 289 0.30 -2.91 26.37
C SER A 289 -0.33 -3.95 25.42
N SER A 290 -1.65 -4.20 25.50
CA SER A 290 -2.41 -4.98 24.51
C SER A 290 -2.27 -4.46 23.08
N MET A 291 -2.35 -3.14 22.89
CA MET A 291 -2.20 -2.48 21.60
C MET A 291 -0.76 -2.52 21.12
N ALA A 292 0.18 -2.22 22.02
CA ALA A 292 1.61 -2.27 21.71
C ALA A 292 2.07 -3.69 21.31
N LEU A 293 1.57 -4.71 22.01
CA LEU A 293 1.80 -6.12 21.70
C LEU A 293 1.22 -6.48 20.32
N TYR A 294 -0.04 -6.10 20.04
CA TYR A 294 -0.65 -6.30 18.73
C TYR A 294 0.19 -5.65 17.62
N TRP A 295 0.62 -4.40 17.80
CA TRP A 295 1.45 -3.70 16.83
C TRP A 295 2.78 -4.44 16.61
N LEU A 296 3.43 -4.88 17.68
CA LEU A 296 4.68 -5.61 17.63
C LEU A 296 4.54 -6.94 16.87
N CYS A 297 3.58 -7.78 17.26
CA CYS A 297 3.30 -9.06 16.61
C CYS A 297 2.92 -8.86 15.14
N SER A 298 2.07 -7.87 14.86
CA SER A 298 1.63 -7.53 13.50
C SER A 298 2.81 -7.08 12.62
N SER A 299 3.74 -6.29 13.16
CA SER A 299 4.98 -5.89 12.47
C SER A 299 5.92 -7.07 12.24
N PHE A 300 6.10 -7.96 13.22
CA PHE A 300 6.90 -9.19 13.04
C PHE A 300 6.34 -10.08 11.94
N VAL A 301 5.04 -10.34 11.94
CA VAL A 301 4.39 -11.14 10.89
C VAL A 301 4.51 -10.44 9.53
N GLY A 302 4.34 -9.12 9.49
CA GLY A 302 4.56 -8.33 8.28
C GLY A 302 5.99 -8.42 7.75
N LEU A 303 6.99 -8.39 8.64
CA LEU A 303 8.40 -8.62 8.30
C LEU A 303 8.59 -10.02 7.73
N SER A 304 8.04 -11.05 8.39
CA SER A 304 8.09 -12.43 7.93
C SER A 304 7.46 -12.59 6.54
N HIS A 305 6.28 -12.02 6.30
CA HIS A 305 5.67 -12.03 4.97
C HIS A 305 6.54 -11.32 3.93
N ASN A 306 7.16 -10.20 4.29
CA ASN A 306 8.08 -9.48 3.41
C ASN A 306 9.32 -10.32 3.06
N LEU A 307 9.88 -11.06 4.02
CA LEU A 307 11.00 -11.96 3.82
C LEU A 307 10.59 -13.20 3.01
N LEU A 308 9.40 -13.75 3.25
CA LEU A 308 8.87 -14.89 2.49
C LEU A 308 8.66 -14.52 1.03
N LEU A 309 8.02 -13.38 0.74
CA LEU A 309 7.79 -12.88 -0.62
C LEU A 309 9.07 -12.47 -1.37
N ARG A 310 10.22 -12.49 -0.71
CA ARG A 310 11.55 -12.31 -1.33
C ARG A 310 12.18 -13.62 -1.75
N SER A 311 11.83 -14.75 -1.11
CA SER A 311 12.36 -16.06 -1.47
C SER A 311 12.00 -16.38 -2.93
N PRO A 312 12.97 -16.70 -3.80
CA PRO A 312 12.67 -17.06 -5.19
C PRO A 312 11.71 -18.24 -5.28
N ALA A 313 11.82 -19.22 -4.38
CA ALA A 313 10.93 -20.37 -4.31
C ALA A 313 9.48 -19.95 -4.01
N PHE A 314 9.27 -19.07 -3.02
CA PHE A 314 7.94 -18.59 -2.67
C PHE A 314 7.36 -17.65 -3.74
N ARG A 315 8.21 -16.84 -4.39
CA ARG A 315 7.80 -16.02 -5.54
C ARG A 315 7.30 -16.89 -6.70
N ARG A 316 7.97 -18.01 -6.94
CA ARG A 316 7.54 -19.01 -7.94
C ARG A 316 6.24 -19.69 -7.54
N LEU A 317 6.08 -20.04 -6.26
CA LEU A 317 4.82 -20.59 -5.72
C LEU A 317 3.65 -19.63 -5.93
N CYS A 318 3.85 -18.33 -5.73
CA CYS A 318 2.83 -17.29 -5.95
C CYS A 318 2.70 -16.82 -7.41
N TRP A 319 3.32 -17.51 -8.38
CA TRP A 319 3.33 -17.15 -9.80
C TRP A 319 3.76 -15.70 -10.09
N ILE A 320 4.76 -15.21 -9.36
CA ILE A 320 5.35 -13.90 -9.58
C ILE A 320 6.33 -13.99 -10.76
N PRO A 321 6.20 -13.16 -11.82
CA PRO A 321 7.14 -13.16 -12.94
C PRO A 321 8.55 -12.82 -12.50
N ARG A 322 9.54 -13.45 -13.14
CA ARG A 322 10.95 -13.09 -12.95
C ARG A 322 11.19 -11.66 -13.43
N THR A 323 12.02 -10.93 -12.69
CA THR A 323 12.42 -9.58 -13.06
C THR A 323 13.93 -9.45 -13.10
N LYS A 324 14.45 -8.40 -13.75
CA LYS A 324 15.89 -8.17 -13.86
C LYS A 324 16.54 -7.80 -12.53
N SER A 325 15.74 -7.32 -11.57
CA SER A 325 16.19 -6.97 -10.22
C SER A 325 16.10 -8.13 -9.22
N GLU A 326 15.69 -9.33 -9.67
CA GLU A 326 15.65 -10.52 -8.82
C GLU A 326 17.02 -11.17 -8.73
N THR A 327 17.50 -11.41 -7.50
CA THR A 327 18.72 -12.17 -7.24
C THR A 327 18.40 -13.56 -6.71
N ASP A 328 19.25 -14.53 -7.02
CA ASP A 328 19.14 -15.91 -6.51
C ASP A 328 19.43 -16.01 -5.00
N THR A 329 20.12 -15.03 -4.41
CA THR A 329 20.50 -15.03 -2.98
C THR A 329 20.04 -13.76 -2.23
N PRO A 330 18.73 -13.48 -2.18
CA PRO A 330 18.20 -12.19 -1.72
C PRO A 330 18.58 -11.84 -0.27
N TYR A 331 18.72 -12.84 0.61
CA TYR A 331 19.08 -12.60 2.01
C TYR A 331 20.56 -12.20 2.17
N ARG A 332 21.46 -12.78 1.36
CA ARG A 332 22.88 -12.42 1.36
C ARG A 332 23.08 -11.01 0.83
N ASP A 333 22.34 -10.62 -0.20
CA ASP A 333 22.39 -9.26 -0.76
C ASP A 333 21.89 -8.21 0.23
N ILE A 334 20.84 -8.52 0.99
CA ILE A 334 20.34 -7.62 2.03
C ILE A 334 21.42 -7.43 3.10
N LEU A 335 22.00 -8.54 3.58
CA LEU A 335 23.04 -8.49 4.60
C LEU A 335 24.28 -7.73 4.11
N SER A 336 24.73 -7.98 2.87
CA SER A 336 25.88 -7.27 2.30
C SER A 336 25.60 -5.78 2.09
N THR A 337 24.39 -5.43 1.66
CA THR A 337 23.97 -4.02 1.49
C THR A 337 23.88 -3.30 2.82
N LEU A 338 23.32 -3.95 3.85
CA LEU A 338 23.25 -3.40 5.20
C LEU A 338 24.64 -3.27 5.81
N ALA A 339 25.47 -4.31 5.70
CA ALA A 339 26.86 -4.29 6.14
C ALA A 339 27.65 -3.17 5.45
N THR A 340 27.44 -2.92 4.16
CA THR A 340 28.10 -1.82 3.44
C THR A 340 27.59 -0.44 3.90
N ARG A 341 26.29 -0.31 4.20
CA ARG A 341 25.70 0.95 4.66
C ARG A 341 26.10 1.32 6.08
N TYR A 342 26.24 0.32 6.96
CA TYR A 342 26.49 0.50 8.39
C TYR A 342 27.88 0.11 8.85
N SER A 343 28.71 -0.49 7.98
CA SER A 343 30.15 -0.53 8.23
C SER A 343 30.64 0.89 8.23
N PHE A 344 31.04 1.35 9.41
CA PHE A 344 31.86 2.53 9.56
C PHE A 344 33.04 2.38 8.59
N LYS A 345 33.15 3.31 7.65
CA LYS A 345 34.46 3.58 7.03
C LYS A 345 35.40 3.87 8.19
N LYS A 346 36.24 2.89 8.53
CA LYS A 346 37.44 3.13 9.32
C LYS A 346 38.33 4.10 8.54
#